data_AF-A0A923SFX0-F1
#
_entry.id   AF-A0A923SFX0-F1
#
_cell.length_a   1.000
_cell.length_b   1.000
_cell.length_c   1.000
_cell.angle_alpha   90.00
_cell.angle_beta   90.00
_cell.angle_gamma   90.00
#
_symmetry.space_group_name_H-M   'P 1'
#
loop_
_entity.id
_entity.type
_entity.pdbx_description
1 polymer ?
#
loop_
_entity_poly.entity_id
_entity_poly.type
_entity_poly.pdbx_seq_one_letter_code
_entity_poly.pdbx_strand_id
1 'polypeptide(L)'
;MSTRNGPHARAHSIDDRPGSSGSGSKNTARYSRAEYAKVLALQEEVARADADYQRLRLAYLDVVEHEPTHEVAIAMIGADMDRAHARLQALIGLPRLPFTHEPSSVMRRDAQRVADEKH
;
A
#
# COMPACT_ATOMS: atom_id res chain seq x y z
N MET A 1 -81.89 20.26 -17.54
CA MET A 1 -81.26 21.05 -16.46
C MET A 1 -79.76 21.08 -16.76
N SER A 2 -79.23 22.18 -17.35
CA SER A 2 -78.50 23.27 -16.65
C SER A 2 -77.28 22.74 -15.88
N THR A 3 -76.02 23.14 -16.09
CA THR A 3 -75.38 24.37 -16.63
C THR A 3 -73.95 24.03 -17.12
N ARG A 4 -73.55 24.33 -18.36
CA ARG A 4 -72.71 25.48 -18.77
C ARG A 4 -71.67 25.94 -17.71
N ASN A 5 -70.41 25.51 -17.85
CA ASN A 5 -69.26 26.23 -17.29
C ASN A 5 -68.54 26.94 -18.45
N GLY A 6 -68.64 28.27 -18.45
CA GLY A 6 -68.01 29.15 -19.44
C GLY A 6 -66.54 29.46 -19.14
N PRO A 7 -65.82 30.04 -20.12
CA PRO A 7 -64.42 30.43 -20.02
C PRO A 7 -64.26 31.90 -19.60
N HIS A 8 -63.09 32.28 -19.08
CA HIS A 8 -62.35 33.56 -19.23
C HIS A 8 -61.35 33.72 -18.07
N ALA A 9 -60.05 33.74 -18.36
CA ALA A 9 -59.19 34.94 -18.50
C ALA A 9 -58.68 35.43 -17.12
N ARG A 10 -57.47 35.95 -16.92
CA ARG A 10 -56.25 36.15 -17.72
C ARG A 10 -55.20 36.68 -16.70
N ALA A 11 -53.95 36.26 -16.89
CA ALA A 11 -52.65 36.89 -16.56
C ALA A 11 -52.43 37.60 -15.21
N HIS A 12 -51.29 37.31 -14.57
CA HIS A 12 -50.27 38.32 -14.23
C HIS A 12 -48.89 37.65 -13.98
N SER A 13 -47.94 37.95 -14.89
CA SER A 13 -46.49 38.27 -14.73
C SER A 13 -45.56 37.32 -13.93
N ILE A 14 -44.45 36.77 -14.49
CA ILE A 14 -43.11 37.43 -14.69
C ILE A 14 -42.61 37.93 -13.33
N ASP A 15 -41.56 37.45 -12.65
CA ASP A 15 -40.31 36.69 -12.92
C ASP A 15 -40.06 35.80 -11.65
N ASP A 16 -39.45 34.62 -11.65
CA ASP A 16 -38.00 34.38 -11.68
C ASP A 16 -37.76 32.86 -11.58
N ARG A 17 -37.03 32.31 -12.54
CA ARG A 17 -36.31 31.02 -12.46
C ARG A 17 -34.87 31.35 -12.89
N PRO A 18 -33.82 30.56 -12.59
CA PRO A 18 -33.75 29.31 -11.81
C PRO A 18 -32.52 29.26 -10.87
N GLY A 19 -32.52 28.36 -9.88
CA GLY A 19 -31.33 28.17 -9.02
C GLY A 19 -31.28 26.86 -8.25
N SER A 20 -31.98 25.82 -8.72
CA SER A 20 -31.74 24.46 -8.23
C SER A 20 -30.47 23.93 -8.91
N SER A 21 -29.32 24.20 -8.32
CA SER A 21 -28.15 23.36 -8.52
C SER A 21 -27.28 23.41 -7.27
N GLY A 22 -27.61 22.52 -6.33
CA GLY A 22 -26.61 22.01 -5.39
C GLY A 22 -25.57 21.24 -6.19
N SER A 23 -24.65 21.94 -6.86
CA SER A 23 -23.44 21.35 -7.40
C SER A 23 -22.38 21.32 -6.31
N GLY A 24 -22.66 20.51 -5.29
CA GLY A 24 -21.60 19.95 -4.48
C GLY A 24 -20.83 18.99 -5.38
N SER A 25 -19.88 19.50 -6.17
CA SER A 25 -18.90 18.67 -6.87
C SER A 25 -17.97 18.05 -5.82
N LYS A 26 -18.52 17.11 -5.05
CA LYS A 26 -17.75 16.10 -4.34
C LYS A 26 -17.17 15.23 -5.44
N ASN A 27 -15.97 15.61 -5.91
CA ASN A 27 -15.13 14.77 -6.75
C ASN A 27 -14.80 13.49 -5.97
N THR A 28 -15.74 12.57 -5.94
CA THR A 28 -15.46 11.15 -5.71
C THR A 28 -14.86 10.68 -7.01
N ALA A 29 -13.56 10.91 -7.17
CA ALA A 29 -12.77 10.43 -8.29
C ALA A 29 -12.95 8.91 -8.35
N ARG A 30 -13.91 8.46 -9.16
CA ARG A 30 -14.06 7.04 -9.49
C ARG A 30 -12.92 6.76 -10.44
N TYR A 31 -11.90 6.05 -9.94
CA TYR A 31 -10.81 5.57 -10.78
C TYR A 31 -11.38 4.94 -12.06
N SER A 32 -10.83 5.34 -13.21
CA SER A 32 -11.11 4.64 -14.46
C SER A 32 -10.72 3.17 -14.31
N ARG A 33 -11.38 2.28 -15.06
CA ARG A 33 -11.05 0.84 -15.05
C ARG A 33 -9.56 0.59 -15.30
N ALA A 34 -8.93 1.42 -16.14
CA ALA A 34 -7.50 1.35 -16.43
C ALA A 34 -6.64 1.77 -15.23
N GLU A 35 -7.03 2.78 -14.46
CA GLU A 35 -6.34 3.17 -13.23
C GLU A 35 -6.52 2.13 -12.13
N TYR A 36 -7.72 1.57 -11.98
CA TYR A 36 -7.96 0.49 -11.01
C TYR A 36 -7.10 -0.75 -11.32
N ALA A 37 -6.97 -1.13 -12.59
CA ALA A 37 -6.09 -2.23 -12.99
C ALA A 37 -4.60 -1.96 -12.66
N LYS A 38 -4.13 -0.71 -12.82
CA LYS A 38 -2.77 -0.32 -12.43
C LYS A 38 -2.55 -0.41 -10.91
N VAL A 39 -3.53 0.04 -10.12
CA VAL A 39 -3.47 -0.04 -8.66
C VAL A 39 -3.42 -1.50 -8.20
N LEU A 40 -4.25 -2.36 -8.78
CA LEU A 40 -4.27 -3.79 -8.44
C LEU A 40 -2.93 -4.47 -8.80
N ALA A 41 -2.39 -4.18 -9.99
CA ALA A 41 -1.08 -4.71 -10.40
C ALA A 41 0.05 -4.25 -9.47
N LEU A 42 0.03 -2.99 -9.03
CA LEU A 42 1.01 -2.49 -8.05
C LEU A 42 0.86 -3.19 -6.70
N GLN A 43 -0.36 -3.43 -6.22
CA GLN A 43 -0.60 -4.16 -4.97
C GLN A 43 -0.07 -5.59 -5.04
N GLU A 44 -0.30 -6.29 -6.16
CA GLU A 44 0.27 -7.62 -6.38
C GLU A 44 1.80 -7.59 -6.41
N GLU A 45 2.40 -6.58 -7.02
CA GLU A 45 3.85 -6.46 -7.07
C GLU A 45 4.45 -6.19 -5.68
N VAL A 46 3.82 -5.33 -4.88
CA VAL A 46 4.20 -5.10 -3.48
C VAL A 46 4.10 -6.39 -2.67
N ALA A 47 3.00 -7.15 -2.81
CA ALA A 47 2.82 -8.41 -2.10
C ALA A 47 3.91 -9.45 -2.45
N ARG A 48 4.29 -9.54 -3.73
CA ARG A 48 5.39 -10.42 -4.17
C ARG A 48 6.74 -9.97 -3.61
N ALA A 49 7.02 -8.67 -3.67
CA ALA A 49 8.28 -8.12 -3.16
C ALA A 49 8.41 -8.29 -1.63
N ASP A 50 7.31 -8.15 -0.88
CA ASP A 50 7.29 -8.42 0.55
C ASP A 50 7.53 -9.90 0.85
N ALA A 51 6.86 -10.81 0.14
CA ALA A 51 7.07 -12.25 0.29
C ALA A 51 8.54 -12.66 0.01
N ASP A 52 9.15 -12.09 -1.02
CA ASP A 52 10.56 -12.32 -1.36
C ASP A 52 11.50 -11.84 -0.23
N TYR A 53 11.25 -10.64 0.31
CA TYR A 53 12.00 -10.10 1.45
C TYR A 53 11.86 -11.00 2.69
N GLN A 54 10.64 -11.42 3.04
CA GLN A 54 10.40 -12.29 4.20
C GLN A 54 11.10 -13.64 4.04
N ARG A 55 11.08 -14.24 2.84
CA ARG A 55 11.77 -15.50 2.56
C ARG A 55 13.28 -15.37 2.81
N LEU A 56 13.90 -14.30 2.33
CA LEU A 56 15.33 -14.04 2.52
C LEU A 56 15.67 -13.76 3.99
N ARG A 57 14.80 -13.02 4.69
CA ARG A 57 14.93 -12.78 6.13
C ARG A 57 14.90 -14.08 6.93
N LEU A 58 14.00 -15.00 6.60
CA LEU A 58 13.92 -16.30 7.25
C LEU A 58 15.20 -17.13 6.99
N ALA A 59 15.68 -17.16 5.75
CA ALA A 59 16.93 -17.85 5.41
C ALA A 59 18.14 -17.24 6.16
N TYR A 60 18.18 -15.91 6.29
CA TYR A 60 19.24 -15.22 7.03
C TYR A 60 19.23 -15.65 8.50
N LEU A 61 18.06 -15.63 9.14
CA LEU A 61 17.92 -16.03 10.54
C LEU A 61 18.28 -17.49 10.76
N ASP A 62 17.86 -18.37 9.84
CA ASP A 62 18.17 -19.80 9.88
C ASP A 62 19.69 -20.07 9.86
N VAL A 63 20.42 -19.39 8.96
CA VAL A 63 21.88 -19.52 8.89
C VAL A 63 22.56 -18.91 10.11
N VAL A 64 22.07 -17.77 10.62
CA VAL A 64 22.62 -17.16 11.84
C VAL A 64 22.42 -18.06 13.06
N GLU A 65 21.29 -18.77 13.14
CA GLU A 65 20.97 -19.67 14.26
C GLU A 65 21.76 -20.98 14.19
N HIS A 66 21.82 -21.62 13.02
CA HIS A 66 22.38 -22.97 12.89
C HIS A 66 23.86 -22.99 12.47
N GLU A 67 24.30 -22.01 11.68
CA GLU A 67 25.65 -21.92 11.13
C GLU A 67 26.29 -20.52 11.33
N PRO A 68 26.38 -19.99 12.57
CA PRO A 68 26.83 -18.62 12.83
C PRO A 68 28.29 -18.31 12.41
N THR A 69 29.09 -19.35 12.16
CA THR A 69 30.47 -19.25 11.68
C THR A 69 30.58 -19.23 10.16
N HIS A 70 29.49 -19.46 9.44
CA HIS A 70 29.46 -19.47 7.98
C HIS A 70 29.31 -18.04 7.43
N GLU A 71 30.33 -17.21 7.68
CA GLU A 71 30.28 -15.75 7.44
C GLU A 71 29.96 -15.38 5.98
N VAL A 72 30.41 -16.19 5.01
CA VAL A 72 30.12 -15.99 3.60
C VAL A 72 28.64 -16.18 3.29
N ALA A 73 28.00 -17.21 3.85
CA ALA A 73 26.58 -17.48 3.64
C ALA A 73 25.72 -16.35 4.24
N ILE A 74 26.07 -15.90 5.45
CA ILE A 74 25.42 -14.76 6.12
C ILE A 74 25.54 -13.50 5.27
N ALA A 75 26.74 -13.19 4.75
CA ALA A 75 26.97 -12.01 3.91
C ALA A 75 26.21 -12.08 2.57
N MET A 76 26.18 -13.26 1.93
CA MET A 76 25.47 -13.45 0.65
C MET A 76 23.96 -13.27 0.81
N ILE A 77 23.36 -13.92 1.81
CA ILE A 77 21.92 -13.82 2.07
C ILE A 77 21.55 -12.42 2.54
N GLY A 78 22.38 -11.78 3.37
CA GLY A 78 22.20 -10.38 3.76
C GLY A 78 22.15 -9.45 2.56
N ALA A 79 23.09 -9.57 1.62
CA ALA A 79 23.12 -8.76 0.41
C ALA A 79 21.90 -9.00 -0.52
N ASP A 80 21.39 -10.23 -0.60
CA ASP A 80 20.15 -10.53 -1.33
C ASP A 80 18.92 -9.93 -0.62
N MET A 81 18.85 -10.04 0.70
CA MET A 81 17.80 -9.45 1.52
C MET A 81 17.74 -7.93 1.33
N ASP A 82 18.87 -7.24 1.26
CA ASP A 82 18.92 -5.80 0.99
C ASP A 82 18.38 -5.43 -0.38
N ARG A 83 18.72 -6.22 -1.40
CA ARG A 83 18.21 -6.01 -2.76
C ARG A 83 16.70 -6.16 -2.80
N ALA A 84 16.16 -7.17 -2.12
CA ALA A 84 14.72 -7.37 -2.01
C ALA A 84 14.05 -6.23 -1.23
N HIS A 85 14.64 -5.79 -0.12
CA HIS A 85 14.11 -4.68 0.66
C HIS A 85 14.15 -3.34 -0.08
N ALA A 86 15.23 -3.04 -0.79
CA ALA A 86 15.35 -1.85 -1.62
C ALA A 86 14.31 -1.84 -2.77
N ARG A 87 14.00 -3.02 -3.33
CA ARG A 87 12.91 -3.16 -4.32
C ARG A 87 11.55 -2.89 -3.68
N LEU A 88 11.28 -3.46 -2.50
CA LEU A 88 10.04 -3.22 -1.77
C LEU A 88 9.86 -1.73 -1.46
N GLN A 89 10.89 -1.07 -0.93
CA GLN A 89 10.91 0.38 -0.65
C GLN A 89 10.58 1.21 -1.89
N ALA A 90 11.16 0.85 -3.04
CA ALA A 90 10.90 1.55 -4.30
C ALA A 90 9.43 1.41 -4.75
N LEU A 91 8.79 0.26 -4.51
CA LEU A 91 7.39 0.03 -4.88
C LEU A 91 6.40 0.79 -3.98
N ILE A 92 6.71 0.92 -2.68
CA ILE A 92 5.87 1.65 -1.72
C ILE A 92 6.17 3.17 -1.68
N GLY A 93 7.14 3.63 -2.46
CA GLY A 93 7.50 5.05 -2.56
C GLY A 93 8.31 5.59 -1.39
N LEU A 94 8.93 4.71 -0.59
CA LEU A 94 9.86 5.13 0.46
C LEU A 94 11.25 5.44 -0.13
N PRO A 95 11.97 6.44 0.42
CA PRO A 95 13.35 6.68 0.03
C PRO A 95 14.19 5.43 0.30
N ARG A 96 15.09 5.11 -0.64
CA ARG A 96 16.04 4.00 -0.51
C ARG A 96 17.01 4.31 0.62
N LEU A 97 16.69 3.85 1.81
CA LEU A 97 17.61 3.91 2.94
C LEU A 97 18.51 2.68 2.83
N PRO A 98 19.85 2.84 2.91
CA PRO A 98 20.73 1.69 3.05
C PRO A 98 20.26 0.91 4.28
N PHE A 99 19.89 -0.34 4.07
CA PHE A 99 19.52 -1.21 5.17
C PHE A 99 20.81 -1.53 5.91
N THR A 100 21.07 -0.82 7.00
CA THR A 100 22.14 -1.18 7.93
C THR A 100 21.66 -2.39 8.70
N HIS A 101 21.98 -3.60 8.26
CA HIS A 101 21.87 -4.75 9.15
C HIS A 101 22.82 -4.50 10.32
N GLU A 102 22.34 -4.83 11.52
CA GLU A 102 23.22 -4.97 12.68
C GLU A 102 24.39 -5.85 12.26
N PRO A 103 25.66 -5.42 12.48
CA PRO A 103 26.82 -6.22 12.12
C PRO A 103 26.65 -7.66 12.61
N SER A 104 27.18 -8.62 11.87
CA SER A 104 27.08 -10.05 12.23
C SER A 104 27.47 -10.33 13.70
N SER A 105 28.35 -9.51 14.28
CA SER A 105 28.68 -9.53 15.71
C SER A 105 27.52 -9.22 16.67
N VAL A 106 26.63 -8.29 16.33
CA VAL A 106 25.47 -7.93 17.15
C VAL A 106 24.35 -8.95 16.96
N MET A 107 24.12 -9.42 15.73
CA MET A 107 23.17 -10.51 15.49
C MET A 107 23.58 -11.80 16.20
N ARG A 108 24.87 -12.16 16.22
CA ARG A 108 25.40 -13.29 17.03
C ARG A 108 25.14 -13.10 18.52
N ARG A 109 25.36 -11.89 19.03
CA ARG A 109 25.15 -11.58 20.46
C ARG A 109 23.66 -11.68 20.84
N ASP A 110 22.77 -11.22 19.99
CA ASP A 110 21.32 -11.31 20.22
C ASP A 110 20.82 -12.75 20.07
N ALA A 111 21.31 -13.51 19.08
CA ALA A 111 21.00 -14.94 18.93
C ALA A 111 21.46 -15.74 20.16
N GLN A 112 22.67 -15.48 20.66
CA GLN A 112 23.18 -16.10 21.88
C GLN A 112 22.31 -15.75 23.09
N ARG A 113 21.91 -14.48 23.24
CA ARG A 113 21.06 -14.04 24.36
C ARG A 113 19.68 -14.70 24.34
N VAL A 114 19.09 -14.86 23.15
CA VAL A 114 17.80 -15.56 23.00
C VAL A 114 17.94 -17.06 23.27
N ALA A 115 19.07 -17.67 22.91
CA ALA A 115 19.34 -19.07 23.24
C ALA A 115 19.51 -19.27 24.76
N ASP A 116 20.21 -18.35 25.43
CA ASP A 116 20.43 -18.37 26.88
C ASP A 116 19.13 -18.10 27.67
N GLU A 117 18.18 -17.31 27.11
CA GLU A 117 16.87 -17.06 27.72
C GLU A 117 15.88 -18.25 27.60
N LYS A 118 16.14 -19.21 26.71
CA LYS A 118 15.30 -20.40 26.48
C LYS A 118 15.73 -21.65 27.29
N HIS A 119 16.84 -21.58 28.02
CA HIS A 119 17.36 -22.64 28.90
C HIS A 119 17.18 -22.27 30.37
#